data_AF-A0A0Q9MW93-F1
#
_entry.id   AF-A0A0Q9MW93-F1
#
_cell.length_a   1.000
_cell.length_b   1.000
_cell.length_c   1.000
_cell.angle_alpha   90.00
_cell.angle_beta   90.00
_cell.angle_gamma   90.00
#
_symmetry.space_group_name_H-M   'P 1'
#
loop_
_entity.id
_entity.type
_entity.pdbx_description
1 polymer ?
#
loop_
_entity_poly.entity_id
_entity_poly.type
_entity_poly.pdbx_seq_one_letter_code
_entity_poly.pdbx_strand_id
1 'polypeptide(L)'
;MKNSTLIKGTAAIAVGAALLLGGGGTLANWNAEAIAAPGTIVAGDLNVAKTASGVWKDRAGTTIADISTYKVVPGDKLTFTQDLTVTLVGNKMAANAATTGITATNGFTTANVSVTGPALTVAGAPVANPLLPTGSAQTVTATITFEFLSSTAGRADTTANYNFNNVAFQLTQVTQTGLS
;
A
#
# COMPACT_ATOMS: atom_id res chain seq x y z
N MET A 1 84.52 21.59 -4.67
CA MET A 1 84.37 20.33 -5.45
C MET A 1 82.91 20.20 -5.82
N LYS A 2 82.57 20.16 -7.13
CA LYS A 2 82.06 18.97 -7.87
C LYS A 2 80.76 18.37 -7.26
N ASN A 3 79.64 18.18 -7.96
CA ASN A 3 79.42 18.21 -9.42
C ASN A 3 77.94 18.39 -9.84
N SER A 4 77.74 19.22 -10.88
CA SER A 4 76.91 19.02 -12.09
C SER A 4 75.44 18.53 -12.06
N THR A 5 74.57 19.39 -12.59
CA THR A 5 73.20 19.16 -13.08
C THR A 5 73.07 18.08 -14.17
N LEU A 6 72.18 17.10 -13.98
CA LEU A 6 71.48 16.26 -14.97
C LEU A 6 70.16 15.78 -14.29
N ILE A 7 69.04 15.43 -14.94
CA ILE A 7 68.55 15.54 -16.33
C ILE A 7 66.99 15.60 -16.28
N LYS A 8 66.29 16.07 -17.33
CA LYS A 8 64.84 15.81 -17.52
C LYS A 8 64.69 14.60 -18.46
N GLY A 9 63.96 13.55 -18.07
CA GLY A 9 63.85 12.34 -18.90
C GLY A 9 62.64 11.46 -18.58
N THR A 10 61.67 11.46 -19.50
CA THR A 10 60.44 10.66 -19.48
C THR A 10 60.71 9.16 -19.59
N ALA A 11 60.00 8.34 -18.82
CA ALA A 11 59.83 6.91 -19.10
C ALA A 11 58.41 6.47 -18.73
N ALA A 12 57.56 6.27 -19.74
CA ALA A 12 56.24 5.68 -19.56
C ALA A 12 56.33 4.15 -19.70
N ILE A 13 55.68 3.41 -18.80
CA ILE A 13 55.36 2.01 -19.04
C ILE A 13 53.84 1.92 -19.12
N ALA A 14 53.36 1.60 -20.33
CA ALA A 14 51.97 1.29 -20.59
C ALA A 14 51.73 -0.22 -20.52
N VAL A 15 50.45 -0.59 -20.44
CA VAL A 15 49.89 -1.95 -20.57
C VAL A 15 50.08 -2.88 -19.36
N GLY A 16 48.96 -3.11 -18.67
CA GLY A 16 48.73 -4.18 -17.70
C GLY A 16 47.26 -4.61 -17.65
N ALA A 17 46.49 -4.33 -18.69
CA ALA A 17 45.06 -4.61 -18.75
C ALA A 17 44.79 -6.07 -19.16
N ALA A 18 44.90 -7.01 -18.22
CA ALA A 18 44.25 -8.32 -18.26
C ALA A 18 44.44 -9.09 -16.94
N LEU A 19 43.39 -9.18 -16.09
CA LEU A 19 43.15 -10.44 -15.36
C LEU A 19 41.72 -10.71 -14.84
N LEU A 20 40.77 -9.77 -14.81
CA LEU A 20 39.43 -10.12 -14.27
C LEU A 20 38.21 -9.48 -14.97
N LEU A 21 38.02 -9.85 -16.23
CA LEU A 21 36.66 -10.07 -16.73
C LEU A 21 36.15 -11.41 -16.19
N GLY A 22 35.49 -11.39 -15.03
CA GLY A 22 34.93 -12.60 -14.41
C GLY A 22 34.04 -12.28 -13.22
N GLY A 23 32.71 -12.35 -13.40
CA GLY A 23 31.74 -12.28 -12.30
C GLY A 23 31.03 -10.93 -12.10
N GLY A 24 30.51 -10.31 -13.15
CA GLY A 24 29.53 -9.23 -12.99
C GLY A 24 28.21 -9.79 -12.44
N GLY A 25 27.86 -9.52 -11.18
CA GLY A 25 26.66 -10.12 -10.59
C GLY A 25 26.33 -9.90 -9.11
N THR A 26 27.04 -9.07 -8.35
CA THR A 26 26.61 -8.72 -6.97
C THR A 26 26.97 -7.28 -6.62
N LEU A 27 26.02 -6.53 -6.05
CA LEU A 27 26.19 -5.13 -5.65
C LEU A 27 26.99 -5.01 -4.35
N ALA A 28 28.30 -5.28 -4.42
CA ALA A 28 29.21 -5.15 -3.28
C ALA A 28 29.64 -3.68 -3.07
N ASN A 29 29.18 -3.14 -1.93
CA ASN A 29 29.71 -2.03 -1.15
C ASN A 29 30.64 -1.00 -1.84
N TRP A 30 30.10 0.22 -2.00
CA TRP A 30 30.93 1.41 -2.15
C TRP A 30 31.62 1.72 -0.83
N ASN A 31 32.96 1.66 -0.80
CA ASN A 31 33.77 2.08 0.34
C ASN A 31 34.60 3.29 -0.09
N ALA A 32 34.25 4.48 0.39
CA ALA A 32 35.04 5.69 0.30
C ALA A 32 34.73 6.54 1.53
N GLU A 33 35.77 7.02 2.22
CA GLU A 33 35.60 7.78 3.46
C GLU A 33 35.76 9.28 3.20
N ALA A 34 34.75 10.06 3.60
CA ALA A 34 34.78 11.51 3.65
C ALA A 34 33.98 11.96 4.88
N ILE A 35 34.62 12.70 5.79
CA ILE A 35 33.97 13.14 7.02
C ILE A 35 33.07 14.34 6.72
N ALA A 36 31.79 14.05 6.51
CA ALA A 36 30.70 15.01 6.65
C ALA A 36 29.88 14.65 7.89
N ALA A 37 29.38 15.65 8.61
CA ALA A 37 28.34 15.45 9.64
C ALA A 37 26.97 15.69 8.96
N PRO A 38 26.26 14.64 8.48
CA PRO A 38 25.09 14.81 7.61
C PRO A 38 23.79 15.07 8.40
N GLY A 39 23.90 15.31 9.71
CA GLY A 39 22.79 15.19 10.65
C GLY A 39 22.42 13.73 10.93
N THR A 40 21.47 13.53 11.84
CA THR A 40 20.84 12.24 12.11
C THR A 40 19.57 12.09 11.26
N ILE A 41 19.51 11.03 10.46
CA ILE A 41 18.27 10.64 9.76
C ILE A 41 17.47 9.73 10.69
N VAL A 42 16.26 10.15 11.05
CA VAL A 42 15.29 9.31 11.78
C VAL A 42 14.49 8.49 10.77
N ALA A 43 14.18 7.24 11.11
CA ALA A 43 13.30 6.41 10.29
C ALA A 43 11.89 7.02 10.20
N GLY A 44 11.24 6.86 9.05
CA GLY A 44 9.83 7.19 8.89
C GLY A 44 8.92 6.19 9.61
N ASP A 45 7.65 6.55 9.77
CA ASP A 45 6.60 5.67 10.28
C ASP A 45 5.60 5.36 9.15
N LEU A 46 5.18 4.10 9.07
CA LEU A 46 4.14 3.59 8.19
C LEU A 46 3.28 2.59 8.97
N ASN A 47 2.12 3.05 9.44
CA ASN A 47 1.25 2.29 10.32
C ASN A 47 -0.23 2.41 9.91
N VAL A 48 -0.99 1.33 10.12
CA VAL A 48 -2.45 1.30 9.97
C VAL A 48 -3.08 0.53 11.12
N ALA A 49 -3.99 1.18 11.86
CA ALA A 49 -4.73 0.57 12.96
C ALA A 49 -6.21 0.95 12.89
N LYS A 50 -7.11 0.03 13.24
CA LYS A 50 -8.55 0.35 13.38
C LYS A 50 -8.78 1.25 14.60
N THR A 51 -9.64 2.26 14.49
CA THR A 51 -10.05 3.12 15.61
C THR A 51 -11.14 2.48 16.47
N ALA A 52 -12.06 1.74 15.84
CA ALA A 52 -13.23 1.10 16.44
C ALA A 52 -13.62 -0.17 15.67
N SER A 53 -14.70 -0.83 16.07
CA SER A 53 -15.38 -1.83 15.23
C SER A 53 -16.03 -1.15 14.03
N GLY A 54 -15.89 -1.74 12.84
CA GLY A 54 -16.55 -1.25 11.63
C GLY A 54 -18.08 -1.39 11.68
N VAL A 55 -18.76 -0.57 10.89
CA VAL A 55 -20.22 -0.41 10.88
C VAL A 55 -20.81 -0.92 9.57
N TRP A 56 -21.91 -1.67 9.67
CA TRP A 56 -22.71 -2.12 8.54
C TRP A 56 -23.90 -1.21 8.29
N LYS A 57 -24.19 -0.92 7.02
CA LYS A 57 -25.37 -0.16 6.60
C LYS A 57 -26.09 -0.77 5.41
N ASP A 58 -27.41 -0.62 5.40
CA ASP A 58 -28.28 -0.95 4.26
C ASP A 58 -28.23 0.11 3.14
N ARG A 59 -29.00 -0.11 2.07
CA ARG A 59 -29.13 0.82 0.92
C ARG A 59 -29.72 2.18 1.30
N ALA A 60 -30.51 2.28 2.37
CA ALA A 60 -31.07 3.54 2.87
C ALA A 60 -30.10 4.28 3.83
N GLY A 61 -28.97 3.68 4.18
CA GLY A 61 -28.00 4.22 5.13
C GLY A 61 -28.30 3.90 6.60
N THR A 62 -29.29 3.04 6.86
CA THR A 62 -29.67 2.57 8.20
C THR A 62 -28.57 1.65 8.75
N THR A 63 -28.16 1.85 9.99
CA THR A 63 -27.20 0.97 10.66
C THR A 63 -27.80 -0.41 10.93
N ILE A 64 -27.10 -1.47 10.50
CA ILE A 64 -27.46 -2.86 10.79
C ILE A 64 -26.75 -3.26 12.09
N ALA A 65 -27.52 -3.51 13.15
CA ALA A 65 -26.98 -3.81 14.48
C ALA A 65 -26.33 -5.21 14.58
N ASP A 66 -26.89 -6.21 13.89
CA ASP A 66 -26.32 -7.56 13.78
C ASP A 66 -26.46 -8.07 12.34
N ILE A 67 -25.32 -8.08 11.63
CA ILE A 67 -25.24 -8.53 10.24
C ILE A 67 -25.54 -10.03 10.07
N SER A 68 -25.40 -10.85 11.12
CA SER A 68 -25.62 -12.30 11.04
C SER A 68 -27.09 -12.68 10.91
N THR A 69 -28.01 -11.79 11.29
CA THR A 69 -29.46 -11.99 11.19
C THR A 69 -30.10 -11.30 9.98
N TYR A 70 -29.33 -10.45 9.27
CA TYR A 70 -29.83 -9.70 8.12
C TYR A 70 -30.08 -10.62 6.93
N LYS A 71 -31.25 -10.48 6.29
CA LYS A 71 -31.68 -11.29 5.15
C LYS A 71 -31.66 -10.44 3.89
N VAL A 72 -30.63 -10.65 3.07
CA VAL A 72 -30.45 -9.95 1.80
C VAL A 72 -31.47 -10.37 0.75
N VAL A 73 -31.84 -9.43 -0.12
CA VAL A 73 -32.65 -9.67 -1.33
C VAL A 73 -31.93 -9.17 -2.59
N PRO A 74 -32.27 -9.68 -3.80
CA PRO A 74 -31.78 -9.11 -5.05
C PRO A 74 -32.09 -7.60 -5.14
N GLY A 75 -31.06 -6.81 -5.39
CA GLY A 75 -31.09 -5.36 -5.33
C GLY A 75 -30.53 -4.76 -4.04
N ASP A 76 -30.20 -5.55 -3.02
CA ASP A 76 -29.56 -5.00 -1.82
C ASP A 76 -28.13 -4.52 -2.08
N LYS A 77 -27.77 -3.45 -1.37
CA LYS A 77 -26.43 -2.87 -1.39
C LYS A 77 -26.00 -2.60 0.04
N LEU A 78 -25.09 -3.43 0.55
CA LEU A 78 -24.57 -3.32 1.89
C LEU A 78 -23.21 -2.64 1.85
N THR A 79 -22.99 -1.71 2.78
CA THR A 79 -21.69 -1.07 2.96
C THR A 79 -21.10 -1.43 4.32
N PHE A 80 -19.82 -1.81 4.31
CA PHE A 80 -19.00 -1.96 5.51
C PHE A 80 -18.00 -0.82 5.55
N THR A 81 -18.08 0.00 6.60
CA THR A 81 -17.20 1.15 6.78
C THR A 81 -16.33 0.95 8.01
N GLN A 82 -15.02 1.16 7.85
CA GLN A 82 -14.02 1.07 8.91
C GLN A 82 -13.15 2.33 8.91
N ASP A 83 -13.10 3.02 10.04
CA ASP A 83 -12.15 4.09 10.28
C ASP A 83 -10.78 3.51 10.66
N LEU A 84 -9.74 4.02 9.98
CA LEU A 84 -8.35 3.61 10.12
C LEU A 84 -7.51 4.81 10.57
N THR A 85 -6.80 4.69 11.69
CA THR A 85 -5.66 5.54 12.01
C THR A 85 -4.51 5.16 11.08
N VAL A 86 -4.15 6.07 10.19
CA VAL A 86 -3.11 5.91 9.18
C VAL A 86 -1.98 6.90 9.47
N THR A 87 -0.77 6.39 9.70
CA THR A 87 0.42 7.24 9.87
C THR A 87 1.35 7.05 8.68
N LEU A 88 1.65 8.15 7.99
CA LEU A 88 2.69 8.23 6.96
C LEU A 88 3.64 9.38 7.33
N VAL A 89 4.88 9.06 7.69
CA VAL A 89 5.92 10.05 8.02
C VAL A 89 7.17 9.79 7.18
N GLY A 90 7.66 10.83 6.51
CA GLY A 90 8.90 10.81 5.73
C GLY A 90 8.81 11.64 4.45
N ASN A 91 9.90 12.31 4.07
CA ASN A 91 9.93 13.32 2.99
C ASN A 91 9.51 12.81 1.60
N LYS A 92 9.61 11.49 1.36
CA LYS A 92 9.20 10.81 0.12
C LYS A 92 8.31 9.59 0.40
N MET A 93 7.59 9.62 1.53
CA MET A 93 6.64 8.59 1.89
C MET A 93 5.40 8.70 1.00
N ALA A 94 4.85 7.56 0.58
CA ALA A 94 3.55 7.43 -0.08
C ALA A 94 3.13 5.96 0.05
N ALA A 95 1.83 5.67 0.21
CA ALA A 95 1.35 4.30 0.36
C ALA A 95 -0.01 4.06 -0.29
N ASN A 96 -0.16 2.91 -0.95
CA ASN A 96 -1.46 2.44 -1.41
C ASN A 96 -2.17 1.71 -0.26
N ALA A 97 -3.39 2.14 0.07
CA ALA A 97 -4.29 1.42 0.95
C ALA A 97 -5.16 0.44 0.16
N ALA A 98 -5.17 -0.83 0.55
CA ALA A 98 -5.94 -1.90 -0.09
C ALA A 98 -6.64 -2.80 0.93
N THR A 99 -7.60 -3.59 0.48
CA THR A 99 -8.28 -4.62 1.29
C THR A 99 -8.07 -6.02 0.73
N THR A 100 -7.89 -6.99 1.62
CA THR A 100 -7.80 -8.42 1.30
C THR A 100 -8.79 -9.24 2.12
N GLY A 101 -9.13 -10.43 1.64
CA GLY A 101 -10.11 -11.35 2.27
C GLY A 101 -11.53 -11.23 1.72
N ILE A 102 -11.83 -10.19 0.95
CA ILE A 102 -13.12 -10.00 0.27
C ILE A 102 -13.19 -10.74 -1.07
N THR A 103 -14.29 -11.44 -1.33
CA THR A 103 -14.58 -12.13 -2.59
C THR A 103 -16.09 -12.31 -2.75
N ALA A 104 -16.63 -12.16 -3.96
CA ALA A 104 -18.04 -12.41 -4.24
C ALA A 104 -18.44 -13.89 -4.09
N THR A 105 -17.49 -14.81 -4.26
CA THR A 105 -17.74 -16.27 -4.27
C THR A 105 -17.61 -16.87 -2.86
N ASN A 106 -18.50 -16.51 -1.93
CA ASN A 106 -18.46 -17.04 -0.56
C ASN A 106 -19.84 -17.42 -0.02
N GLY A 107 -20.45 -18.42 -0.65
CA GLY A 107 -21.82 -18.89 -0.43
C GLY A 107 -22.77 -18.48 -1.54
N PHE A 108 -22.58 -17.29 -2.11
CA PHE A 108 -23.25 -16.81 -3.32
C PHE A 108 -22.36 -16.99 -4.56
N THR A 109 -22.95 -16.86 -5.75
CA THR A 109 -22.20 -16.88 -7.02
C THR A 109 -21.82 -15.46 -7.48
N THR A 110 -20.75 -15.35 -8.29
CA THR A 110 -20.35 -14.07 -8.92
C THR A 110 -21.36 -13.52 -9.93
N ALA A 111 -22.34 -14.33 -10.35
CA ALA A 111 -23.46 -13.89 -11.18
C ALA A 111 -24.57 -13.18 -10.37
N ASN A 112 -24.55 -13.33 -9.04
CA ASN A 112 -25.57 -12.82 -8.11
C ASN A 112 -25.00 -11.80 -7.11
N VAL A 113 -23.70 -11.78 -6.86
CA VAL A 113 -23.04 -10.82 -5.96
C VAL A 113 -21.81 -10.22 -6.62
N SER A 114 -21.62 -8.92 -6.43
CA SER A 114 -20.35 -8.23 -6.70
C SER A 114 -19.83 -7.55 -5.44
N VAL A 115 -18.50 -7.41 -5.34
CA VAL A 115 -17.83 -6.74 -4.22
C VAL A 115 -16.83 -5.74 -4.76
N THR A 116 -16.83 -4.52 -4.22
CA THR A 116 -15.95 -3.42 -4.65
C THR A 116 -15.40 -2.67 -3.44
N GLY A 117 -14.17 -2.17 -3.56
CA GLY A 117 -13.51 -1.37 -2.52
C GLY A 117 -12.00 -1.67 -2.36
N PRO A 118 -11.33 -0.98 -1.42
CA PRO A 118 -11.91 0.05 -0.55
C PRO A 118 -12.04 1.38 -1.30
N ALA A 119 -13.21 2.03 -1.19
CA ALA A 119 -13.30 3.47 -1.41
C ALA A 119 -12.77 4.19 -0.16
N LEU A 120 -11.95 5.23 -0.34
CA LEU A 120 -11.27 5.92 0.75
C LEU A 120 -11.79 7.35 0.88
N THR A 121 -12.02 7.82 2.10
CA THR A 121 -12.29 9.23 2.39
C THR A 121 -11.48 9.73 3.58
N VAL A 122 -11.24 11.04 3.63
CA VAL A 122 -10.67 11.76 4.78
C VAL A 122 -11.58 12.94 5.07
N ALA A 123 -12.06 13.06 6.31
CA ALA A 123 -13.07 14.04 6.71
C ALA A 123 -14.32 14.07 5.79
N GLY A 124 -14.71 12.90 5.24
CA GLY A 124 -15.83 12.76 4.30
C GLY A 124 -15.53 13.09 2.84
N ALA A 125 -14.38 13.69 2.53
CA ALA A 125 -13.95 13.95 1.15
C ALA A 125 -13.27 12.70 0.54
N PRO A 126 -13.62 12.28 -0.69
CA PRO A 126 -12.93 11.17 -1.38
C PRO A 126 -11.42 11.43 -1.55
N VAL A 127 -10.61 10.41 -1.30
CA VAL A 127 -9.16 10.42 -1.57
C VAL A 127 -8.78 9.23 -2.45
N ALA A 128 -7.75 9.42 -3.28
CA ALA A 128 -7.21 8.38 -4.15
C ALA A 128 -5.91 7.81 -3.59
N ASN A 129 -5.57 6.60 -4.02
CA ASN A 129 -4.22 6.06 -3.84
C ASN A 129 -3.24 6.68 -4.84
N PRO A 130 -1.96 6.87 -4.46
CA PRO A 130 -1.39 6.64 -3.13
C PRO A 130 -1.75 7.74 -2.13
N LEU A 131 -1.97 7.35 -0.87
CA LEU A 131 -2.05 8.28 0.25
C LEU A 131 -0.69 8.96 0.47
N LEU A 132 -0.73 10.23 0.87
CA LEU A 132 0.43 11.09 1.09
C LEU A 132 0.61 11.41 2.58
N PRO A 133 1.85 11.70 3.04
CA PRO A 133 2.15 12.09 4.41
C PRO A 133 1.55 13.45 4.75
N THR A 134 0.87 13.52 5.90
CA THR A 134 0.33 14.75 6.49
C THR A 134 1.19 15.27 7.65
N GLY A 135 2.30 14.59 7.97
CA GLY A 135 3.18 14.91 9.10
C GLY A 135 2.67 14.40 10.46
N SER A 136 1.51 13.73 10.50
CA SER A 136 0.90 13.16 11.71
C SER A 136 0.00 11.98 11.35
N ALA A 137 -0.57 11.31 12.35
CA ALA A 137 -1.59 10.30 12.13
C ALA A 137 -2.90 10.95 11.67
N GLN A 138 -3.51 10.42 10.60
CA GLN A 138 -4.79 10.86 10.05
C GLN A 138 -5.84 9.73 10.12
N THR A 139 -7.12 10.10 10.24
CA THR A 139 -8.22 9.12 10.11
C THR A 139 -8.62 9.00 8.65
N VAL A 140 -8.46 7.81 8.09
CA VAL A 140 -8.92 7.44 6.75
C VAL A 140 -10.09 6.48 6.90
N THR A 141 -11.25 6.85 6.39
CA THR A 141 -12.44 6.01 6.39
C THR A 141 -12.43 5.16 5.14
N ALA A 142 -12.29 3.84 5.30
CA ALA A 142 -12.31 2.87 4.21
C ALA A 142 -13.69 2.20 4.13
N THR A 143 -14.29 2.16 2.93
CA THR A 143 -15.62 1.61 2.68
C THR A 143 -15.57 0.51 1.63
N ILE A 144 -16.11 -0.66 1.97
CA ILE A 144 -16.30 -1.81 1.08
C ILE A 144 -17.79 -1.93 0.77
N THR A 145 -18.11 -2.21 -0.47
CA THR A 145 -19.48 -2.34 -0.98
C THR A 145 -19.73 -3.76 -1.44
N PHE A 146 -20.80 -4.37 -0.93
CA PHE A 146 -21.32 -5.67 -1.36
C PHE A 146 -22.68 -5.42 -2.03
N GLU A 147 -22.79 -5.77 -3.31
CA GLU A 147 -24.01 -5.54 -4.09
C GLU A 147 -24.59 -6.88 -4.53
N PHE A 148 -25.78 -7.19 -4.01
CA PHE A 148 -26.58 -8.35 -4.36
C PHE A 148 -27.39 -7.98 -5.60
N LEU A 149 -27.00 -8.53 -6.74
CA LEU A 149 -27.41 -8.05 -8.05
C LEU A 149 -28.92 -8.25 -8.27
N SER A 150 -29.61 -7.19 -8.69
CA SER A 150 -31.05 -7.24 -9.01
C SER A 150 -31.38 -8.12 -10.21
N SER A 151 -30.38 -8.54 -10.98
CA SER A 151 -30.47 -9.54 -12.06
C SER A 151 -30.53 -10.99 -11.57
N THR A 152 -30.38 -11.25 -10.27
CA THR A 152 -30.47 -12.60 -9.68
C THR A 152 -31.85 -13.19 -9.95
N ALA A 153 -31.90 -14.29 -10.72
CA ALA A 153 -33.14 -14.84 -11.24
C ALA A 153 -33.71 -16.00 -10.41
N GLY A 154 -35.03 -16.10 -10.36
CA GLY A 154 -35.75 -17.24 -9.78
C GLY A 154 -35.51 -17.39 -8.27
N ARG A 155 -35.00 -18.55 -7.86
CA ARG A 155 -34.72 -18.89 -6.45
C ARG A 155 -33.23 -19.09 -6.16
N ALA A 156 -32.34 -18.59 -7.03
CA ALA A 156 -30.90 -18.66 -6.83
C ALA A 156 -30.51 -18.07 -5.47
N ASP A 157 -29.58 -18.72 -4.78
CA ASP A 157 -28.99 -18.33 -3.50
C ASP A 157 -29.99 -18.06 -2.34
N THR A 158 -31.29 -18.43 -2.48
CA THR A 158 -32.33 -18.18 -1.44
C THR A 158 -32.16 -18.93 -0.12
N THR A 159 -31.21 -19.87 -0.06
CA THR A 159 -30.78 -20.57 1.17
C THR A 159 -29.27 -20.46 1.39
N ALA A 160 -28.60 -19.55 0.69
CA ALA A 160 -27.16 -19.34 0.83
C ALA A 160 -26.86 -18.43 2.02
N ASN A 161 -25.79 -18.76 2.75
CA ASN A 161 -25.21 -17.90 3.76
C ASN A 161 -23.96 -17.24 3.16
N TYR A 162 -23.98 -15.92 3.01
CA TYR A 162 -22.79 -15.18 2.60
C TYR A 162 -21.82 -15.05 3.77
N ASN A 163 -20.59 -15.56 3.63
CA ASN A 163 -19.54 -15.37 4.62
C ASN A 163 -18.68 -14.16 4.24
N PHE A 164 -18.58 -13.17 5.13
CA PHE A 164 -17.82 -11.95 4.88
C PHE A 164 -16.30 -12.10 5.05
N ASN A 165 -15.83 -13.25 5.56
CA ASN A 165 -14.43 -13.53 5.95
C ASN A 165 -13.85 -12.53 6.97
N ASN A 166 -12.60 -12.76 7.34
CA ASN A 166 -11.76 -11.74 7.93
C ASN A 166 -11.31 -10.76 6.83
N VAL A 167 -11.77 -9.51 6.92
CA VAL A 167 -11.28 -8.40 6.10
C VAL A 167 -10.01 -7.83 6.74
N ALA A 168 -8.95 -7.69 5.94
CA ALA A 168 -7.72 -7.00 6.36
C ALA A 168 -7.48 -5.76 5.50
N PHE A 169 -7.13 -4.65 6.14
CA PHE A 169 -6.67 -3.42 5.48
C PHE A 169 -5.14 -3.38 5.52
N GLN A 170 -4.51 -3.07 4.39
CA GLN A 170 -3.06 -3.08 4.24
C GLN A 170 -2.58 -1.78 3.60
N LEU A 171 -1.44 -1.26 4.08
CA LEU A 171 -0.69 -0.19 3.43
C LEU A 171 0.53 -0.79 2.75
N THR A 172 0.68 -0.55 1.44
CA THR A 172 1.90 -0.89 0.69
C THR A 172 2.60 0.41 0.30
N GLN A 173 3.82 0.62 0.80
CA GLN A 173 4.62 1.77 0.42
C GLN A 173 4.87 1.77 -1.11
N VAL A 174 4.80 2.95 -1.73
CA VAL A 174 5.18 3.13 -3.13
C VAL A 174 6.26 4.19 -3.27
N THR A 175 7.22 3.94 -4.14
CA THR A 175 8.25 4.93 -4.50
C THR A 175 7.65 5.91 -5.51
N GLN A 176 7.51 7.19 -5.14
CA GLN A 176 7.11 8.21 -6.11
C GLN A 176 8.28 8.63 -7.01
N THR A 177 8.11 8.43 -8.30
CA THR A 177 8.92 9.07 -9.34
C THR A 177 8.57 10.56 -9.41
N GLY A 178 9.58 11.44 -9.37
CA GLY A 178 9.40 12.89 -9.61
C GLY A 178 9.42 13.79 -8.37
N LEU A 179 9.44 13.25 -7.15
CA LEU A 179 9.82 14.03 -5.96
C LEU A 179 11.34 14.05 -5.82
N SER A 180 12.00 15.06 -6.40
CA SER A 180 13.45 15.34 -6.21
C SER A 180 13.70 16.03 -4.88
#